data_AF-A0A0G1ARS1-F1
#
_entry.id   AF-A0A0G1ARS1-F1
#
_cell.length_a   1.000
_cell.length_b   1.000
_cell.length_c   1.000
_cell.angle_alpha   90.00
_cell.angle_beta   90.00
_cell.angle_gamma   90.00
#
_symmetry.space_group_name_H-M   'P 1'
#
loop_
_entity.id
_entity.type
_entity.pdbx_description
1 polymer ?
#
loop_
_entity_poly.entity_id
_entity_poly.type
_entity_poly.pdbx_seq_one_letter_code
_entity_poly.pdbx_strand_id
1 'polypeptide(L)'
;EKRHEQLNLDLGSIKKIGKLIWKNWTHTLTPTGYTIELSEDGNNFKTVKKVVNGPERSDGEIVEENFDDTNARFVRMDITSTLSNDAPAISEVEVIDSLYDGIDINKAFAFAFNPFEYVENKEEMEFILSRSAPLIEIVADLETDKGGVTSKSSVKNLSTVNNYEFILSPGGTKIKSLNLSIKNAPVKLNIESAEIRNLNLSDIEQRGLIKEFKEN
;
A
#
# COMPACT_ATOMS: atom_id res chain seq x y z
N GLU A 1 5.55 24.59 29.30
CA GLU A 1 6.47 23.60 28.71
C GLU A 1 6.57 23.86 27.22
N LYS A 2 7.71 23.56 26.58
CA LYS A 2 7.74 23.48 25.11
C LYS A 2 6.90 22.25 24.72
N ARG A 3 6.09 22.38 23.67
CA ARG A 3 5.28 21.28 23.16
C ARG A 3 6.20 20.31 22.41
N HIS A 4 6.14 19.03 22.77
CA HIS A 4 6.84 17.95 22.07
C HIS A 4 5.79 17.01 21.50
N GLU A 5 5.91 16.68 20.22
CA GLU A 5 5.03 15.74 19.54
C GLU A 5 5.89 14.61 18.99
N GLN A 6 5.43 13.37 19.15
CA GLN A 6 6.22 12.19 18.83
C GLN A 6 5.54 11.32 17.81
N LEU A 7 6.30 10.95 16.78
CA LEU A 7 5.94 9.89 15.86
C LEU A 7 6.77 8.65 16.20
N ASN A 8 6.10 7.56 16.54
CA ASN A 8 6.72 6.30 16.93
C ASN A 8 6.32 5.19 15.96
N LEU A 9 7.31 4.44 15.46
CA LEU A 9 7.13 3.34 14.51
C LEU A 9 7.73 2.05 15.08
N ASP A 10 6.98 0.94 15.02
CA ASP A 10 7.50 -0.42 15.23
C ASP A 10 7.59 -1.13 13.89
N LEU A 11 8.80 -1.50 13.48
CA LEU A 11 9.10 -2.17 12.21
C LEU A 11 8.79 -3.68 12.25
N GLY A 12 8.35 -4.22 13.39
CA GLY A 12 8.02 -5.63 13.62
C GLY A 12 9.22 -6.54 13.84
N SER A 13 10.39 -6.18 13.32
CA SER A 13 11.67 -6.89 13.51
C SER A 13 12.84 -5.91 13.52
N ILE A 14 13.99 -6.33 14.05
CA ILE A 14 15.23 -5.58 13.93
C ILE A 14 15.64 -5.54 12.44
N LYS A 15 15.89 -4.34 11.93
CA LYS A 15 16.35 -4.05 10.57
C LYS A 15 17.54 -3.09 10.65
N LYS A 16 18.40 -3.12 9.63
CA LYS A 16 19.52 -2.20 9.53
C LYS A 16 19.07 -0.99 8.72
N ILE A 17 18.93 0.17 9.35
CA ILE A 17 18.31 1.35 8.74
C ILE A 17 19.31 2.51 8.62
N GLY A 18 19.20 3.29 7.55
CA GLY A 18 20.08 4.44 7.29
C GLY A 18 19.34 5.71 6.89
N LYS A 19 18.02 5.64 6.69
CA LYS A 19 17.24 6.77 6.18
C LYS A 19 15.80 6.75 6.69
N LEU A 20 15.31 7.93 7.09
CA LEU A 20 13.91 8.22 7.37
C LEU A 20 13.41 9.22 6.33
N ILE A 21 12.25 8.95 5.76
CA ILE A 21 11.58 9.83 4.82
C ILE A 21 10.29 10.30 5.46
N TRP A 22 9.97 11.58 5.31
CA TRP A 22 8.66 12.09 5.69
C TRP A 22 8.14 13.09 4.67
N LYS A 23 6.81 13.14 4.53
CA LYS A 23 6.14 14.03 3.58
C LYS A 23 5.38 15.12 4.29
N ASN A 24 5.78 16.37 4.06
CA ASN A 24 5.15 17.54 4.64
C ASN A 24 3.70 17.67 4.14
N TRP A 25 2.73 17.84 5.04
CA TRP A 25 1.35 18.04 4.63
C TRP A 25 1.07 19.50 4.27
N THR A 26 1.49 20.44 5.12
CA THR A 26 1.31 21.88 4.90
C THR A 26 2.51 22.68 5.43
N HIS A 27 2.93 23.68 4.66
CA HIS A 27 4.09 24.53 4.95
C HIS A 27 4.02 25.24 6.30
N THR A 28 2.84 25.71 6.72
CA THR A 28 2.67 26.43 8.00
C THR A 28 2.93 25.56 9.24
N LEU A 29 2.80 24.24 9.11
CA LEU A 29 2.96 23.26 10.20
C LEU A 29 4.19 22.38 10.01
N THR A 30 5.12 22.79 9.14
CA THR A 30 6.37 22.08 8.89
C THR A 30 7.18 21.91 10.19
N PRO A 31 7.65 20.69 10.49
CA PRO A 31 8.66 20.46 11.53
C PRO A 31 9.95 21.22 11.24
N THR A 32 10.33 22.14 12.12
CA THR A 32 11.58 22.94 12.03
C THR A 32 12.61 22.53 13.07
N GLY A 33 12.23 21.75 14.08
CA GLY A 33 13.15 21.24 15.09
C GLY A 33 12.74 19.86 15.53
N TYR A 34 13.61 18.88 15.40
CA TYR A 34 13.32 17.49 15.78
C TYR A 34 14.57 16.64 15.91
N THR A 35 14.43 15.48 16.55
CA THR A 35 15.42 14.41 16.57
C THR A 35 14.87 13.14 15.98
N ILE A 36 15.72 12.37 15.29
CA ILE A 36 15.44 10.99 14.90
C ILE A 36 16.22 10.08 15.83
N GLU A 37 15.53 9.12 16.41
CA GLU A 37 16.04 8.26 17.46
C GLU A 37 15.65 6.81 17.19
N LEU A 38 16.58 5.90 17.43
CA LEU A 38 16.44 4.49 17.11
C LEU A 38 16.57 3.63 18.35
N SER A 39 15.86 2.50 18.36
CA SER A 39 15.95 1.52 19.44
C SER A 39 15.72 0.09 18.91
N GLU A 40 16.44 -0.88 19.46
CA GLU A 40 16.19 -2.31 19.21
C GLU A 40 15.10 -2.87 20.15
N ASP A 41 14.93 -2.28 21.34
CA ASP A 41 14.11 -2.83 22.44
C ASP A 41 12.89 -1.96 22.80
N GLY A 42 12.77 -0.77 22.24
CA GLY A 42 11.66 0.17 22.47
C GLY A 42 11.76 0.94 23.79
N ASN A 43 12.85 0.76 24.54
CA ASN A 43 13.09 1.42 25.82
C ASN A 43 14.32 2.33 25.77
N ASN A 44 15.40 1.86 25.17
CA ASN A 44 16.67 2.57 25.05
C ASN A 44 16.79 3.18 23.66
N PHE A 45 16.57 4.49 23.56
CA PHE A 45 16.66 5.23 22.30
C PHE A 45 18.00 5.95 22.18
N LYS A 46 18.62 5.85 21.01
CA LYS A 46 19.81 6.59 20.61
C LYS A 46 19.45 7.59 19.52
N THR A 47 19.76 8.87 19.74
CA THR A 47 19.63 9.89 18.70
C THR A 47 20.64 9.64 17.57
N VAL A 48 20.16 9.54 16.34
CA VAL A 48 20.97 9.39 15.12
C VAL A 48 20.96 10.64 14.25
N LYS A 49 19.97 11.51 14.42
CA LYS A 49 19.88 12.80 13.72
C LYS A 49 19.28 13.86 14.62
N LYS A 50 19.75 15.10 14.48
CA LYS A 50 19.16 16.27 15.11
C LYS A 50 19.07 17.41 14.10
N VAL A 51 17.88 17.98 13.97
CA VAL A 51 17.59 19.15 13.17
C VAL A 51 17.15 20.28 14.09
N VAL A 52 17.75 21.45 13.92
CA VAL A 52 17.44 22.66 14.68
C VAL A 52 17.30 23.80 13.68
N ASN A 53 16.19 24.54 13.73
CA ASN A 53 15.88 25.64 12.82
C ASN A 53 15.92 25.21 11.34
N GLY A 54 15.34 24.04 11.04
CA GLY A 54 15.12 23.57 9.68
C GLY A 54 14.25 24.55 8.88
N PRO A 55 14.38 24.55 7.54
CA PRO A 55 13.64 25.46 6.68
C PRO A 55 12.15 25.10 6.63
N GLU A 56 11.34 26.08 6.22
CA GLU A 56 10.00 25.82 5.72
C GLU A 56 10.05 24.83 4.55
N ARG A 57 9.07 23.93 4.50
CA ARG A 57 8.92 22.91 3.46
C ARG A 57 7.63 23.18 2.71
N SER A 58 7.63 22.98 1.40
CA SER A 58 6.41 23.15 0.59
C SER A 58 5.37 22.09 0.92
N ASP A 59 4.10 22.36 0.62
CA ASP A 59 3.02 21.37 0.73
C ASP A 59 3.35 20.15 -0.15
N GLY A 60 3.33 18.96 0.44
CA GLY A 60 3.67 17.71 -0.24
C GLY A 60 5.15 17.44 -0.47
N GLU A 61 6.06 18.32 -0.01
CA GLU A 61 7.51 18.11 -0.12
C GLU A 61 7.95 16.84 0.62
N ILE A 62 8.75 16.02 -0.06
CA ILE A 62 9.41 14.84 0.52
C ILE A 62 10.74 15.29 1.13
N VAL A 63 10.97 14.94 2.38
CA VAL A 63 12.21 15.22 3.10
C VAL A 63 12.92 13.90 3.41
N GLU A 64 14.17 13.79 2.97
CA GLU A 64 15.04 12.65 3.22
C GLU A 64 16.04 12.95 4.33
N GLU A 65 15.98 12.20 5.42
CA GLU A 65 16.87 12.33 6.56
C GLU A 65 17.82 11.13 6.61
N ASN A 66 19.04 11.34 6.12
CA ASN A 66 20.11 10.34 6.11
C ASN A 66 20.91 10.36 7.42
N PHE A 67 21.29 9.17 7.88
CA PHE A 67 22.12 8.92 9.07
C PHE A 67 22.90 7.60 8.93
N ASP A 68 23.85 7.35 9.83
CA ASP A 68 24.65 6.12 9.80
C ASP A 68 23.77 4.87 10.01
N ASP A 69 24.02 3.89 9.17
CA ASP A 69 23.52 2.52 9.25
C ASP A 69 23.49 1.98 10.69
N THR A 70 22.28 1.78 11.23
CA THR A 70 22.08 1.35 12.61
C THR A 70 20.99 0.28 12.68
N ASN A 71 21.20 -0.75 13.49
CA ASN A 71 20.17 -1.75 13.77
C ASN A 71 19.08 -1.14 14.66
N ALA A 72 17.82 -1.31 14.25
CA ALA A 72 16.67 -0.82 15.00
C ALA A 72 15.42 -1.64 14.68
N ARG A 73 14.53 -1.76 15.68
CA ARG A 73 13.14 -2.19 15.49
C ARG A 73 12.18 -1.02 15.66
N PHE A 74 12.51 -0.07 16.51
CA PHE A 74 11.70 1.10 16.82
C PHE A 74 12.38 2.36 16.31
N VAL A 75 11.59 3.23 15.69
CA VAL A 75 12.03 4.54 15.21
C VAL A 75 11.14 5.60 15.84
N ARG A 76 11.75 6.65 16.38
CA ARG A 76 11.07 7.80 16.95
C ARG A 76 11.53 9.08 16.30
N MET A 77 10.59 9.91 15.87
CA MET A 77 10.84 11.31 15.52
C MET A 77 10.23 12.17 16.63
N ASP A 78 11.07 12.79 17.46
CA ASP A 78 10.65 13.72 18.52
C ASP A 78 10.70 15.15 17.98
N ILE A 79 9.53 15.73 17.74
CA ILE A 79 9.35 17.04 17.13
C ILE A 79 9.20 18.08 18.23
N THR A 80 10.12 19.04 18.23
CA THR A 80 10.29 20.05 19.28
C THR A 80 9.89 21.47 18.83
N SER A 81 9.79 21.71 17.53
CA SER A 81 9.25 22.96 16.98
C SER A 81 8.72 22.81 15.55
N THR A 82 7.78 23.66 15.21
CA THR A 82 7.22 23.84 13.86
C THR A 82 7.28 25.31 13.46
N LEU A 83 7.09 25.61 12.17
CA LEU A 83 7.18 26.98 11.64
C LEU A 83 6.25 27.97 12.35
N SER A 84 5.00 27.58 12.61
CA SER A 84 4.00 28.40 13.30
C SER A 84 3.91 28.17 14.81
N ASN A 85 4.73 27.27 15.38
CA ASN A 85 4.66 26.79 16.76
C ASN A 85 3.34 26.07 17.13
N ASP A 86 2.64 25.50 16.16
CA ASP A 86 1.49 24.60 16.38
C ASP A 86 1.86 23.14 16.09
N ALA A 87 0.87 22.22 16.13
CA ALA A 87 1.03 20.80 15.91
C ALA A 87 1.68 20.50 14.54
N PRO A 88 2.65 19.59 14.45
CA PRO A 88 3.25 19.23 13.17
C PRO A 88 2.24 18.52 12.28
N ALA A 89 2.34 18.77 10.97
CA ALA A 89 1.52 18.10 9.96
C ALA A 89 2.38 17.29 8.99
N ILE A 90 2.43 15.98 9.22
CA ILE A 90 3.13 15.00 8.38
C ILE A 90 2.07 14.05 7.81
N SER A 91 2.15 13.81 6.50
CA SER A 91 1.19 12.99 5.76
C SER A 91 1.61 11.54 5.60
N GLU A 92 2.91 11.29 5.57
CA GLU A 92 3.49 9.97 5.36
C GLU A 92 4.89 9.93 5.98
N VAL A 93 5.27 8.76 6.50
CA VAL A 93 6.61 8.48 7.01
C VAL A 93 7.02 7.09 6.58
N GLU A 94 8.25 6.97 6.09
CA GLU A 94 8.84 5.72 5.66
C GLU A 94 10.24 5.54 6.22
N VAL A 95 10.56 4.31 6.60
CA VAL A 95 11.88 3.92 7.11
C VAL A 95 12.51 3.02 6.07
N ILE A 96 13.67 3.44 5.57
CA ILE A 96 14.37 2.73 4.51
C ILE A 96 15.49 1.88 5.12
N ASP A 97 15.42 0.60 4.82
CA ASP A 97 16.50 -0.35 5.14
C ASP A 97 17.76 0.05 4.36
N SER A 98 18.91 0.03 5.02
CA SER A 98 20.23 0.36 4.46
C SER A 98 20.56 -0.43 3.18
N LEU A 99 19.96 -1.61 3.01
CA LEU A 99 20.06 -2.39 1.76
C LEU A 99 19.55 -1.64 0.53
N TYR A 100 18.75 -0.59 0.71
CA TYR A 100 18.12 0.20 -0.33
C TYR A 100 18.64 1.64 -0.42
N ASP A 101 19.77 1.97 0.23
CA ASP A 101 20.25 3.37 0.31
C ASP A 101 20.57 3.99 -1.07
N GLY A 102 20.94 3.17 -2.05
CA GLY A 102 21.18 3.58 -3.44
C GLY A 102 19.93 3.64 -4.34
N ILE A 103 18.73 3.36 -3.81
CA ILE A 103 17.50 3.43 -4.57
C ILE A 103 17.04 4.89 -4.70
N ASP A 104 16.74 5.31 -5.93
CA ASP A 104 16.03 6.55 -6.20
C ASP A 104 14.58 6.41 -5.71
N ILE A 105 14.28 7.07 -4.59
CA ILE A 105 12.99 6.98 -3.90
C ILE A 105 11.85 7.50 -4.78
N ASN A 106 12.07 8.56 -5.55
CA ASN A 106 11.03 9.09 -6.42
C ASN A 106 10.68 8.06 -7.51
N LYS A 107 11.69 7.37 -8.06
CA LYS A 107 11.45 6.24 -8.96
C LYS A 107 10.82 5.04 -8.26
N ALA A 108 11.19 4.75 -7.02
CA ALA A 108 10.59 3.66 -6.25
C ALA A 108 9.10 3.92 -5.98
N PHE A 109 8.73 5.15 -5.62
CA PHE A 109 7.33 5.55 -5.50
C PHE A 109 6.61 5.50 -6.84
N ALA A 110 7.19 6.08 -7.90
CA ALA A 110 6.61 5.99 -9.23
C ALA A 110 6.37 4.54 -9.66
N PHE A 111 7.32 3.64 -9.37
CA PHE A 111 7.18 2.20 -9.59
C PHE A 111 6.09 1.57 -8.71
N ALA A 112 5.96 1.94 -7.44
CA ALA A 112 4.90 1.42 -6.58
C ALA A 112 3.49 1.77 -7.09
N PHE A 113 3.33 2.97 -7.66
CA PHE A 113 2.07 3.42 -8.25
C PHE A 113 1.84 2.88 -9.67
N ASN A 114 2.90 2.83 -10.49
CA ASN A 114 2.86 2.39 -11.88
C ASN A 114 4.01 1.40 -12.17
N PRO A 115 3.92 0.15 -11.69
CA PRO A 115 5.03 -0.81 -11.75
C PRO A 115 5.42 -1.21 -13.16
N PHE A 116 4.59 -0.89 -14.15
CA PHE A 116 4.80 -1.22 -15.56
C PHE A 116 5.20 -0.03 -16.42
N GLU A 117 5.31 1.19 -15.87
CA GLU A 117 5.56 2.41 -16.64
C GLU A 117 6.96 2.47 -17.27
N TYR A 118 7.95 1.84 -16.62
CA TYR A 118 9.36 1.90 -17.03
C TYR A 118 9.95 0.55 -17.44
N VAL A 119 9.10 -0.43 -17.79
CA VAL A 119 9.58 -1.75 -18.18
C VAL A 119 10.25 -1.69 -19.54
N GLU A 120 11.57 -1.87 -19.58
CA GLU A 120 12.37 -1.68 -20.79
C GLU A 120 12.32 -2.91 -21.70
N ASN A 121 12.14 -4.10 -21.11
CA ASN A 121 12.24 -5.36 -21.84
C ASN A 121 11.35 -6.47 -21.25
N LYS A 122 11.28 -7.58 -21.98
CA LYS A 122 10.44 -8.73 -21.62
C LYS A 122 10.88 -9.43 -20.32
N GLU A 123 12.17 -9.52 -20.06
CA GLU A 123 12.71 -10.21 -18.88
C GLU A 123 12.34 -9.44 -17.60
N GLU A 124 12.46 -8.11 -17.63
CA GLU A 124 12.02 -7.22 -16.57
C GLU A 124 10.50 -7.30 -16.36
N MET A 125 9.72 -7.32 -17.45
CA MET A 125 8.27 -7.54 -17.38
C MET A 125 7.92 -8.84 -16.66
N GLU A 126 8.54 -9.95 -17.06
CA GLU A 126 8.32 -11.27 -16.45
C GLU A 126 8.72 -11.28 -14.98
N PHE A 127 9.83 -10.63 -14.63
CA PHE A 127 10.27 -10.48 -13.24
C PHE A 127 9.23 -9.72 -12.39
N ILE A 128 8.79 -8.53 -12.84
CA ILE A 128 7.80 -7.71 -12.11
C ILE A 128 6.48 -8.45 -11.98
N LEU A 129 5.99 -9.07 -13.06
CA LEU A 129 4.77 -9.87 -13.06
C LEU A 129 4.85 -11.04 -12.08
N SER A 130 5.99 -11.73 -11.98
CA SER A 130 6.18 -12.83 -11.03
C SER A 130 6.07 -12.39 -9.56
N ARG A 131 6.49 -11.16 -9.25
CA ARG A 131 6.45 -10.59 -7.89
C ARG A 131 5.13 -9.94 -7.56
N SER A 132 4.44 -9.40 -8.56
CA SER A 132 3.18 -8.69 -8.42
C SER A 132 1.94 -9.57 -8.63
N ALA A 133 2.09 -10.84 -9.05
CA ALA A 133 0.96 -11.73 -9.34
C ALA A 133 -0.16 -11.70 -8.28
N PRO A 134 0.11 -11.79 -6.95
CA PRO A 134 -0.93 -11.72 -5.92
C PRO A 134 -1.70 -10.39 -5.85
N LEU A 135 -1.10 -9.33 -6.41
CA LEU A 135 -1.67 -7.98 -6.47
C LEU A 135 -2.46 -7.76 -7.77
N ILE A 136 -2.28 -8.61 -8.80
CA ILE A 136 -3.02 -8.50 -10.05
C ILE A 136 -4.47 -8.95 -9.81
N GLU A 137 -5.44 -8.11 -10.19
CA GLU A 137 -6.86 -8.39 -10.00
C GLU A 137 -7.51 -8.81 -11.32
N ILE A 138 -8.19 -9.96 -11.30
CA ILE A 138 -9.21 -10.30 -12.29
C ILE A 138 -10.54 -9.75 -11.79
N VAL A 139 -11.16 -8.91 -12.61
CA VAL A 139 -12.44 -8.25 -12.33
C VAL A 139 -13.52 -8.88 -13.20
N ALA A 140 -14.58 -9.37 -12.55
CA ALA A 140 -15.80 -9.84 -13.17
C ALA A 140 -16.91 -8.79 -12.98
N ASP A 141 -17.26 -8.12 -14.07
CA ASP A 141 -18.32 -7.11 -14.12
C ASP A 141 -19.56 -7.71 -14.78
N LEU A 142 -20.65 -7.90 -14.01
CA LEU A 142 -21.94 -8.41 -14.47
C LEU A 142 -22.96 -7.27 -14.50
N GLU A 143 -23.55 -7.03 -15.66
CA GLU A 143 -24.65 -6.07 -15.82
C GLU A 143 -25.96 -6.81 -16.06
N THR A 144 -27.02 -6.40 -15.37
CA THR A 144 -28.37 -7.00 -15.48
C THR A 144 -29.43 -5.98 -15.88
N ASP A 145 -30.68 -6.42 -16.03
CA ASP A 145 -31.85 -5.55 -16.21
C ASP A 145 -32.12 -4.62 -15.02
N LYS A 146 -31.57 -4.92 -13.83
CA LYS A 146 -31.80 -4.15 -12.60
C LYS A 146 -30.54 -3.55 -11.97
N GLY A 147 -29.40 -3.62 -12.67
CA GLY A 147 -28.14 -3.01 -12.25
C GLY A 147 -26.94 -3.94 -12.39
N GLY A 148 -25.77 -3.40 -12.04
CA GLY A 148 -24.49 -4.08 -12.15
C GLY A 148 -23.95 -4.58 -10.82
N VAL A 149 -23.16 -5.66 -10.86
CA VAL A 149 -22.37 -6.16 -9.75
C VAL A 149 -20.95 -6.44 -10.23
N THR A 150 -19.98 -6.05 -9.41
CA THR A 150 -18.56 -6.32 -9.66
C THR A 150 -18.06 -7.30 -8.60
N SER A 151 -17.31 -8.30 -9.03
CA SER A 151 -16.55 -9.19 -8.16
C SER A 151 -15.09 -9.20 -8.61
N LYS A 152 -14.19 -9.44 -7.66
CA LYS A 152 -12.74 -9.41 -7.88
C LYS A 152 -12.10 -10.66 -7.31
N SER A 153 -11.05 -11.12 -7.97
CA SER A 153 -10.17 -12.16 -7.45
C SER A 153 -8.73 -11.82 -7.79
N SER A 154 -7.82 -12.01 -6.83
CA SER A 154 -6.39 -11.93 -7.09
C SER A 154 -5.93 -13.08 -7.97
N VAL A 155 -5.00 -12.80 -8.88
CA VAL A 155 -4.27 -13.83 -9.63
C VAL A 155 -3.39 -14.61 -8.67
N LYS A 156 -3.45 -15.95 -8.73
CA LYS A 156 -2.64 -16.81 -7.85
C LYS A 156 -1.24 -17.01 -8.41
N ASN A 157 -1.15 -17.32 -9.69
CA ASN A 157 0.09 -17.56 -10.42
C ASN A 157 -0.10 -17.18 -11.90
N LEU A 158 0.95 -16.70 -12.56
CA LEU A 158 0.94 -16.44 -14.01
C LEU A 158 1.54 -17.59 -14.83
N SER A 159 2.25 -18.52 -14.19
CA SER A 159 2.97 -19.61 -14.88
C SER A 159 2.12 -20.85 -15.14
N THR A 160 0.91 -20.93 -14.58
CA THR A 160 0.03 -22.11 -14.67
C THR A 160 -1.41 -21.70 -14.94
N VAL A 161 -2.21 -22.63 -15.46
CA VAL A 161 -3.68 -22.45 -15.54
C VAL A 161 -4.24 -22.36 -14.12
N ASN A 162 -5.13 -21.41 -13.89
CA ASN A 162 -5.76 -21.19 -12.58
C ASN A 162 -7.27 -21.34 -12.70
N ASN A 163 -7.88 -21.85 -11.62
CA ASN A 163 -9.32 -21.86 -11.44
C ASN A 163 -9.75 -20.65 -10.61
N TYR A 164 -10.68 -19.87 -11.16
CA TYR A 164 -11.28 -18.72 -10.50
C TYR A 164 -12.79 -18.94 -10.36
N GLU A 165 -13.33 -18.54 -9.22
CA GLU A 165 -14.76 -18.59 -8.95
C GLU A 165 -15.23 -17.21 -8.54
N PHE A 166 -16.26 -16.71 -9.23
CA PHE A 166 -16.88 -15.42 -8.94
C PHE A 166 -18.33 -15.66 -8.53
N ILE A 167 -18.67 -15.24 -7.32
CA ILE A 167 -20.06 -15.25 -6.84
C ILE A 167 -20.64 -13.88 -7.13
N LEU A 168 -21.56 -13.83 -8.09
CA LEU A 168 -22.19 -12.60 -8.55
C LEU A 168 -23.65 -12.62 -8.11
N SER A 169 -24.07 -11.62 -7.34
CA SER A 169 -25.46 -11.51 -6.93
C SER A 169 -26.34 -11.21 -8.15
N PRO A 170 -27.44 -11.94 -8.38
CA PRO A 170 -28.37 -11.65 -9.45
C PRO A 170 -29.15 -10.39 -9.08
N GLY A 171 -28.59 -9.21 -9.36
CA GLY A 171 -29.26 -7.93 -9.16
C GLY A 171 -30.56 -7.83 -9.96
N GLY A 172 -30.73 -8.70 -10.98
CA GLY A 172 -31.89 -8.79 -11.85
C GLY A 172 -32.15 -10.20 -12.38
N THR A 173 -33.07 -10.29 -13.35
CA THR A 173 -33.52 -11.57 -13.95
C THR A 173 -32.93 -11.83 -15.34
N LYS A 174 -32.32 -10.81 -15.96
CA LYS A 174 -31.72 -10.90 -17.29
C LYS A 174 -30.29 -10.37 -17.25
N ILE A 175 -29.34 -11.18 -17.71
CA ILE A 175 -27.96 -10.76 -17.91
C ILE A 175 -27.88 -9.96 -19.20
N LYS A 176 -27.36 -8.74 -19.14
CA LYS A 176 -27.06 -7.91 -20.32
C LYS A 176 -25.63 -8.15 -20.80
N SER A 177 -24.67 -8.21 -19.90
CA SER A 177 -23.27 -8.49 -20.20
C SER A 177 -22.52 -9.08 -19.01
N LEU A 178 -21.49 -9.86 -19.30
CA LEU A 178 -20.51 -10.34 -18.34
C LEU A 178 -19.13 -10.05 -18.94
N ASN A 179 -18.35 -9.21 -18.29
CA ASN A 179 -17.00 -8.84 -18.72
C ASN A 179 -15.98 -9.36 -17.71
N LEU A 180 -14.94 -10.02 -18.22
CA LEU A 180 -13.77 -10.40 -17.45
C LEU A 180 -12.59 -9.56 -17.92
N SER A 181 -11.92 -8.89 -16.98
CA SER A 181 -10.82 -7.97 -17.31
C SER A 181 -9.73 -8.03 -16.24
N ILE A 182 -8.50 -7.69 -16.65
CA ILE A 182 -7.39 -7.41 -15.74
C ILE A 182 -7.08 -5.93 -15.91
N LYS A 183 -7.20 -5.15 -14.83
CA LYS A 183 -7.13 -3.68 -14.92
C LYS A 183 -5.76 -3.12 -14.53
N ASN A 184 -4.96 -3.87 -13.77
CA ASN A 184 -3.75 -3.37 -13.13
C ASN A 184 -2.46 -4.08 -13.59
N ALA A 185 -2.50 -4.82 -14.70
CA ALA A 185 -1.32 -5.43 -15.30
C ALA A 185 -1.44 -5.56 -16.82
N PRO A 186 -0.33 -5.41 -17.57
CA PRO A 186 -0.32 -5.52 -19.03
C PRO A 186 -0.28 -6.99 -19.48
N VAL A 187 -1.26 -7.79 -19.05
CA VAL A 187 -1.35 -9.22 -19.34
C VAL A 187 -2.58 -9.52 -20.19
N LYS A 188 -2.46 -10.55 -21.04
CA LYS A 188 -3.59 -11.08 -21.80
C LYS A 188 -4.29 -12.17 -20.99
N LEU A 189 -5.60 -11.99 -20.77
CA LEU A 189 -6.44 -13.05 -20.22
C LEU A 189 -6.82 -14.04 -21.34
N ASN A 190 -6.40 -15.30 -21.20
CA ASN A 190 -6.86 -16.40 -22.03
C ASN A 190 -7.77 -17.30 -21.19
N ILE A 191 -8.98 -17.57 -21.68
CA ILE A 191 -9.98 -18.42 -21.01
C ILE A 191 -10.02 -19.74 -21.75
N GLU A 192 -9.58 -20.83 -21.10
CA GLU A 192 -9.63 -22.17 -21.69
C GLU A 192 -11.05 -22.76 -21.63
N SER A 193 -11.75 -22.52 -20.51
CA SER A 193 -13.13 -22.93 -20.32
C SER A 193 -13.83 -22.02 -19.31
N ALA A 194 -15.16 -21.96 -19.38
CA ALA A 194 -15.99 -21.21 -18.44
C ALA A 194 -17.30 -21.96 -18.19
N GLU A 195 -17.73 -21.99 -16.93
CA GLU A 195 -19.03 -22.51 -16.52
C GLU A 195 -19.80 -21.40 -15.79
N ILE A 196 -21.07 -21.23 -16.15
CA ILE A 196 -21.99 -20.34 -15.46
C ILE A 196 -23.14 -21.19 -14.95
N ARG A 197 -23.34 -21.20 -13.63
CA ARG A 197 -24.42 -21.96 -12.98
C ARG A 197 -25.12 -21.10 -11.94
N ASN A 198 -26.41 -21.36 -11.77
CA ASN A 198 -27.17 -20.82 -10.65
C ASN A 198 -26.83 -21.62 -9.38
N LEU A 199 -26.62 -20.92 -8.27
CA LEU A 199 -26.50 -21.55 -6.96
C LEU A 199 -27.91 -21.89 -6.47
N ASN A 200 -28.09 -23.14 -6.04
CA ASN A 200 -29.32 -23.54 -5.34
C ASN A 200 -29.27 -23.09 -3.87
N LEU A 201 -30.38 -23.24 -3.13
CA LEU A 201 -30.45 -22.82 -1.73
C LEU A 201 -29.38 -23.50 -0.85
N SER A 202 -29.17 -24.81 -1.01
CA SER A 202 -28.15 -25.55 -0.26
C SER A 202 -26.74 -25.04 -0.53
N ASP A 203 -26.42 -24.67 -1.78
CA ASP A 203 -25.12 -24.09 -2.14
C ASP A 203 -24.93 -22.72 -1.47
N ILE A 204 -25.99 -21.91 -1.41
CA ILE A 204 -25.99 -20.57 -0.79
C ILE A 204 -25.78 -20.70 0.73
N GLU A 205 -26.45 -21.65 1.37
CA GLU A 205 -26.34 -21.94 2.81
C GLU A 205 -24.93 -22.40 3.20
N GLN A 206 -24.39 -23.40 2.51
CA GLN A 206 -23.06 -23.95 2.80
C GLN A 206 -21.95 -22.90 2.64
N ARG A 207 -22.17 -21.90 1.80
CA ARG A 207 -21.22 -20.81 1.53
C ARG A 207 -21.42 -19.60 2.43
N GLY A 208 -22.39 -19.62 3.35
CA GLY A 208 -22.67 -18.51 4.25
C GLY A 208 -23.13 -17.24 3.54
N LEU A 209 -23.79 -17.38 2.39
CA LEU A 209 -24.25 -16.25 1.57
C LEU A 209 -25.64 -15.74 1.97
N ILE A 210 -26.30 -16.40 2.93
CA ILE A 210 -27.57 -15.94 3.51
C ILE A 210 -27.28 -14.88 4.57
N LYS A 211 -27.81 -13.67 4.37
CA LYS A 211 -27.88 -12.68 5.43
C LYS A 211 -29.03 -13.05 6.37
N GLU A 212 -28.71 -13.45 7.60
CA GLU A 212 -29.71 -13.56 8.67
C GLU A 212 -30.15 -12.15 9.07
N PHE A 213 -31.39 -11.79 8.74
CA PHE A 213 -32.01 -10.62 9.33
C PHE A 213 -32.44 -10.98 10.75
N LYS A 214 -31.73 -10.47 11.75
CA LYS A 214 -32.24 -10.43 13.12
C LYS A 214 -33.16 -9.21 13.22
N GLU A 215 -34.46 -9.47 13.34
CA GLU A 215 -35.40 -8.44 13.77
C GLU A 215 -35.02 -8.01 15.20
N ASN A 216 -34.82 -6.70 15.39
CA ASN A 216 -34.74 -6.08 16.72
C ASN A 216 -36.14 -5.78 17.23
#